data_AF-A0A496T906-F1
#
_entry.id   AF-A0A496T906-F1
#
_cell.length_a   1.000
_cell.length_b   1.000
_cell.length_c   1.000
_cell.angle_alpha   90.00
_cell.angle_beta   90.00
_cell.angle_gamma   90.00
#
_symmetry.space_group_name_H-M   'P 1'
#
loop_
_entity.id
_entity.type
_entity.pdbx_description
1 polymer ?
#
loop_
_entity_poly.entity_id
_entity_poly.type
_entity_poly.pdbx_seq_one_letter_code
_entity_poly.pdbx_strand_id
1 'polypeptide(L)'
;MSELFKISEIVEMAVLIETNGEVFYNFLQESAQDAQAREVFAYLAGEEKRHKATFEKMGESLAKYQPVESYPGEYAAYMKALADDNVFTQRNVGENLAQK
;
A
#
# COMPACT_ATOMS: atom_id res chain seq x y z
N MET A 1 -13.30 -2.81 24.49
CA MET A 1 -13.00 -1.37 24.45
C MET A 1 -11.52 -1.24 24.11
N SER A 2 -11.23 -0.70 22.92
CA SER A 2 -9.91 -0.31 22.39
C SER A 2 -8.75 -1.33 22.44
N GLU A 3 -8.82 -2.37 21.61
CA GLU A 3 -7.63 -3.07 21.08
C GLU A 3 -7.75 -3.03 19.54
N LEU A 4 -8.06 -1.85 19.00
CA LEU A 4 -8.62 -1.77 17.64
C LEU A 4 -7.62 -2.12 16.53
N PHE A 5 -6.31 -2.10 16.81
CA PHE A 5 -5.27 -2.65 15.93
C PHE A 5 -4.04 -3.01 16.76
N LYS A 6 -3.39 -4.13 16.48
CA LYS A 6 -2.00 -4.37 16.90
C LYS A 6 -1.08 -3.50 16.05
N ILE A 7 0.00 -3.00 16.65
CA ILE A 7 0.99 -2.18 15.94
C ILE A 7 1.56 -2.92 14.73
N SER A 8 1.68 -4.26 14.80
CA SER A 8 2.08 -5.11 13.68
C SER A 8 1.09 -5.04 12.51
N GLU A 9 -0.22 -5.04 12.78
CA GLU A 9 -1.26 -4.92 11.75
C GLU A 9 -1.17 -3.56 11.06
N ILE A 10 -0.96 -2.48 11.81
CA ILE A 10 -0.80 -1.13 11.23
C ILE A 10 0.42 -1.08 10.31
N VAL A 11 1.55 -1.67 10.73
CA VAL A 11 2.77 -1.70 9.92
C VAL A 11 2.58 -2.55 8.66
N GLU A 12 1.96 -3.72 8.77
CA GLU A 12 1.63 -4.56 7.61
C GLU A 12 0.70 -3.83 6.64
N MET A 13 -0.30 -3.11 7.14
CA MET A 13 -1.18 -2.28 6.32
C MET A 13 -0.42 -1.17 5.60
N ALA A 14 0.49 -0.48 6.30
CA ALA A 14 1.31 0.57 5.70
C ALA A 14 2.15 0.02 4.54
N VAL A 15 2.81 -1.14 4.72
CA VAL A 15 3.57 -1.80 3.64
C VAL A 15 2.70 -2.10 2.41
N LEU A 16 1.45 -2.52 2.61
CA LEU A 16 0.50 -2.76 1.52
C LEU A 16 0.10 -1.47 0.81
N ILE A 17 -0.19 -0.40 1.56
CA ILE A 17 -0.54 0.91 1.01
C ILE A 17 0.60 1.44 0.14
N GLU A 18 1.84 1.44 0.64
CA GLU A 18 2.99 1.93 -0.13
C GLU A 18 3.28 1.05 -1.36
N THR A 19 3.02 -0.26 -1.27
CA THR A 19 3.13 -1.16 -2.45
C THR A 19 2.09 -0.79 -3.51
N ASN A 20 0.86 -0.46 -3.12
CA ASN A 20 -0.18 -0.02 -4.04
C ASN A 20 0.15 1.36 -4.65
N GLY A 21 0.67 2.28 -3.83
CA GLY A 21 1.14 3.61 -4.26
C GLY A 21 2.26 3.52 -5.30
N GLU A 22 3.26 2.66 -5.06
CA GLU A 22 4.36 2.40 -6.02
C GLU A 22 3.79 1.93 -7.38
N VAL A 23 2.87 0.96 -7.38
CA VAL A 23 2.22 0.48 -8.61
C VAL A 23 1.45 1.59 -9.31
N PHE A 24 0.70 2.39 -8.56
CA PHE A 24 -0.11 3.49 -9.09
C PHE A 24 0.75 4.58 -9.77
N TYR A 25 1.80 5.06 -9.10
CA TYR A 25 2.65 6.10 -9.67
C TYR A 25 3.51 5.59 -10.83
N ASN A 26 3.95 4.33 -10.81
CA ASN A 26 4.59 3.73 -11.98
C ASN A 26 3.66 3.70 -13.19
N PHE A 27 2.40 3.33 -13.00
CA PHE A 27 1.40 3.36 -14.08
C PHE A 27 1.19 4.79 -14.62
N LEU A 28 1.08 5.79 -13.74
CA LEU A 28 0.93 7.19 -14.17
C LEU A 28 2.18 7.71 -14.89
N GLN A 29 3.37 7.35 -14.43
CA GLN A 29 4.63 7.67 -15.10
C GLN A 29 4.65 7.13 -16.54
N GLU A 30 4.25 5.86 -16.74
CA GLU A 30 4.19 5.21 -18.04
C GLU A 30 3.13 5.81 -18.97
N SER A 31 2.01 6.27 -18.40
CA SER A 31 0.88 6.83 -19.14
C SER A 31 1.01 8.34 -19.42
N ALA A 32 1.89 9.05 -18.71
CA ALA A 32 2.03 10.50 -18.83
C ALA A 32 2.68 10.91 -20.17
N GLN A 33 1.97 11.79 -20.90
CA GLN A 33 2.48 12.41 -22.13
C GLN A 33 3.38 13.62 -21.83
N ASP A 34 3.09 14.35 -20.76
CA ASP A 34 3.89 15.49 -20.31
C ASP A 34 5.14 15.03 -19.55
N ALA A 35 6.29 15.62 -19.90
CA ALA A 35 7.58 15.24 -19.35
C ALA A 35 7.74 15.62 -17.87
N GLN A 36 7.17 16.75 -17.44
CA GLN A 36 7.24 17.18 -16.04
C GLN A 36 6.35 16.30 -15.16
N ALA A 37 5.16 15.95 -15.63
CA ALA A 37 4.27 15.01 -14.95
C ALA A 37 4.95 13.64 -14.77
N ARG A 38 5.62 13.14 -15.81
CA ARG A 38 6.38 11.88 -15.74
C ARG A 38 7.47 11.93 -14.66
N GLU A 39 8.22 13.03 -14.58
CA GLU A 39 9.28 13.19 -13.57
C GLU A 39 8.70 13.21 -12.15
N VAL A 40 7.58 13.91 -11.94
CA VAL A 40 6.89 13.93 -10.64
C VAL A 40 6.40 12.54 -10.25
N PHE A 41 5.77 11.79 -11.16
CA PHE A 41 5.31 10.43 -10.86
C PHE A 41 6.47 9.47 -10.58
N ALA A 42 7.58 9.59 -11.31
CA ALA A 42 8.80 8.83 -11.04
C ALA A 42 9.36 9.10 -9.64
N TYR A 43 9.39 10.39 -9.25
CA TYR A 43 9.80 10.78 -7.91
C TYR A 43 8.88 10.20 -6.84
N LEU A 44 7.57 10.31 -7.01
CA LEU A 44 6.58 9.78 -6.05
C LEU A 44 6.69 8.26 -5.91
N ALA A 45 6.78 7.51 -7.01
CA ALA A 45 7.00 6.06 -6.96
C ALA A 45 8.29 5.69 -6.18
N GLY A 46 9.34 6.49 -6.33
CA GLY A 46 10.58 6.35 -5.57
C GLY A 46 10.41 6.59 -4.07
N GLU A 47 9.58 7.56 -3.67
CA GLU A 47 9.28 7.83 -2.26
C GLU A 47 8.47 6.69 -1.62
N GLU A 48 7.44 6.17 -2.30
CA GLU A 48 6.66 5.01 -1.82
C GLU A 48 7.57 3.80 -1.53
N LYS A 49 8.56 3.55 -2.41
CA LYS A 49 9.55 2.49 -2.20
C LYS A 49 10.40 2.71 -0.93
N ARG A 50 10.75 3.96 -0.62
CA ARG A 50 11.52 4.31 0.59
C ARG A 50 10.66 4.20 1.85
N HIS A 51 9.40 4.60 1.78
CA HIS A 51 8.45 4.45 2.87
C HIS A 51 8.20 2.97 3.17
N LYS A 52 7.94 2.16 2.15
CA LYS A 52 7.80 0.71 2.26
C LYS A 52 8.97 0.08 3.01
N ALA A 53 10.20 0.36 2.58
CA ALA A 53 11.40 -0.15 3.25
C ALA A 53 11.51 0.30 4.72
N THR A 54 11.02 1.51 5.02
CA THR A 54 10.97 2.03 6.39
C THR A 54 9.96 1.24 7.24
N PHE A 55 8.76 0.98 6.72
CA PHE A 55 7.75 0.18 7.42
C PHE A 55 8.16 -1.29 7.56
N GLU A 56 8.76 -1.90 6.55
CA GLU A 56 9.30 -3.26 6.63
C GLU A 56 10.32 -3.37 7.77
N LYS A 57 11.26 -2.40 7.85
CA LYS A 57 12.25 -2.34 8.94
C LYS A 57 11.61 -2.11 10.32
N MET A 58 10.55 -1.31 10.40
CA MET A 58 9.78 -1.17 11.65
C MET A 58 9.16 -2.49 12.07
N GLY A 59 8.61 -3.26 11.11
CA GLY A 59 8.00 -4.57 11.33
C GLY A 59 8.96 -5.61 11.89
N GLU A 60 10.23 -5.60 11.48
CA GLU A 60 11.26 -6.51 12.02
C GLU A 60 11.46 -6.38 13.53
N SER A 61 11.24 -5.18 14.08
CA SER A 61 11.38 -4.90 15.51
C SER A 61 10.15 -5.28 16.34
N LEU A 62 9.04 -5.63 15.69
CA LEU A 62 7.79 -6.01 16.35
C LEU A 62 7.75 -7.53 16.56
N ALA A 63 7.18 -7.95 17.70
CA ALA A 63 6.92 -9.37 17.92
C ALA A 63 5.99 -9.89 16.82
N LYS A 64 6.34 -11.03 16.21
CA LYS A 64 5.52 -11.69 15.18
C LYS A 64 4.15 -12.00 15.78
N TYR A 65 3.15 -11.26 15.35
CA TYR A 65 1.77 -11.55 15.68
C TYR A 65 1.32 -12.75 14.84
N GLN A 66 0.80 -13.77 15.50
CA GLN A 66 0.14 -14.89 14.84
C GLN A 66 -1.36 -14.77 15.12
N PRO A 67 -2.13 -14.19 14.20
CA PRO A 67 -3.57 -14.13 14.35
C PRO A 67 -4.15 -15.54 14.36
N VAL A 68 -5.10 -15.77 15.26
CA VAL A 68 -5.92 -16.99 15.22
C VAL A 68 -6.91 -16.82 14.07
N GLU A 69 -6.75 -17.61 13.02
CA GLU A 69 -7.68 -17.62 11.89
C GLU A 69 -8.81 -18.64 12.11
N SER A 70 -10.03 -18.28 11.72
CA SER A 70 -11.19 -19.17 11.68
C SER A 70 -11.16 -20.05 10.43
N TYR A 71 -10.58 -19.55 9.33
CA TYR A 71 -10.34 -20.27 8.09
C TYR A 71 -9.04 -19.80 7.41
N PRO A 72 -8.37 -20.62 6.60
CA PRO A 72 -7.10 -20.25 5.98
C PRO A 72 -7.18 -18.97 5.15
N GLY A 73 -6.36 -17.97 5.48
CA GLY A 73 -6.26 -16.72 4.72
C GLY A 73 -7.29 -15.64 5.09
N GLU A 74 -8.07 -15.83 6.15
CA GLU A 74 -8.99 -14.83 6.71
C GLU A 74 -8.26 -13.53 7.05
N TYR A 75 -7.11 -13.62 7.72
CA TYR A 75 -6.35 -12.46 8.14
C TYR A 75 -5.78 -11.70 6.95
N ALA A 76 -5.24 -12.42 5.95
CA ALA A 76 -4.77 -11.81 4.72
C ALA A 76 -5.89 -11.08 3.96
N ALA A 77 -7.09 -11.66 3.91
CA ALA A 77 -8.25 -11.04 3.29
C ALA A 77 -8.72 -9.78 4.06
N TYR A 78 -8.71 -9.81 5.38
CA TYR A 78 -9.01 -8.66 6.24
C TYR A 78 -8.02 -7.51 6.05
N MET A 79 -6.71 -7.80 6.11
CA MET A 79 -5.66 -6.80 5.90
C MET A 79 -5.72 -6.20 4.50
N LYS A 80 -5.98 -7.04 3.50
CA LYS A 80 -6.20 -6.60 2.13
C LYS A 80 -7.44 -5.71 2.01
N ALA A 81 -8.57 -6.08 2.60
CA ALA A 81 -9.79 -5.27 2.54
C ALA A 81 -9.62 -3.91 3.23
N LEU A 82 -8.90 -3.86 4.35
CA LEU A 82 -8.61 -2.60 5.06
C LEU A 82 -7.70 -1.67 4.28
N ALA A 83 -6.63 -2.22 3.72
CA ALA A 83 -5.75 -1.49 2.82
C ALA A 83 -6.55 -1.04 1.59
N ASP A 84 -7.37 -1.93 1.01
CA ASP A 84 -8.16 -1.65 -0.20
C ASP A 84 -9.23 -0.55 -0.01
N ASP A 85 -9.67 -0.28 1.22
CA ASP A 85 -10.68 0.76 1.51
C ASP A 85 -10.05 2.15 1.76
N ASN A 86 -8.72 2.24 1.93
CA ASN A 86 -8.04 3.48 2.29
C ASN A 86 -6.78 3.73 1.44
N VAL A 87 -6.85 4.78 0.62
CA VAL A 87 -5.74 5.42 -0.12
C VAL A 87 -5.18 4.60 -1.30
N PHE A 88 -5.51 5.03 -2.53
CA PHE A 88 -5.02 4.50 -3.84
C PHE A 88 -5.47 3.09 -4.25
N THR A 89 -6.70 2.68 -3.96
CA THR A 89 -6.96 1.25 -3.79
C THR A 89 -8.13 0.61 -4.55
N GLN A 90 -8.94 1.34 -5.31
CA GLN A 90 -9.85 0.60 -6.21
C GLN A 90 -9.03 0.03 -7.39
N ARG A 91 -9.26 -1.25 -7.68
CA ARG A 91 -8.73 -1.92 -8.87
C ARG A 91 -9.02 -1.04 -10.09
N ASN A 92 -8.00 -0.70 -10.87
CA ASN A 92 -8.08 0.16 -12.06
C ASN A 92 -8.31 1.67 -11.81
N VAL A 93 -8.03 2.23 -10.63
CA VAL A 93 -8.12 3.69 -10.41
C VAL A 93 -7.15 4.47 -11.29
N GLY A 94 -5.93 3.95 -11.49
CA GLY A 94 -4.97 4.53 -12.43
C GLY A 94 -5.54 4.65 -13.84
N GLU A 95 -6.12 3.57 -14.37
CA GLU A 95 -6.79 3.58 -15.68
C GLU A 95 -8.00 4.53 -15.71
N ASN A 96 -8.87 4.49 -14.69
CA ASN A 96 -10.09 5.30 -14.66
C ASN A 96 -9.81 6.81 -14.49
N LEU A 97 -8.74 7.19 -13.79
CA LEU A 97 -8.33 8.60 -13.65
C LEU A 97 -7.57 9.10 -14.88
N ALA A 98 -6.83 8.23 -15.57
CA ALA A 98 -6.10 8.58 -16.80
C ALA A 98 -7.00 8.69 -18.04
N GLN A 99 -8.24 8.17 -17.99
CA GLN A 99 -9.22 8.23 -19.08
C GLN A 99 -10.18 9.42 -19.03
N LYS A 100 -10.04 10.33 -18.04
CA LYS A 100 -10.77 11.62 -18.00
C LYS A 100 -9.88 12.76 -18.45
#